data_AF-A0A392SMF3-F1
#
_entry.id   AF-A0A392SMF3-F1
#
_cell.length_a   1.000
_cell.length_b   1.000
_cell.length_c   1.000
_cell.angle_alpha   90.00
_cell.angle_beta   90.00
_cell.angle_gamma   90.00
#
_symmetry.space_group_name_H-M   'P 1'
#
loop_
_entity.id
_entity.type
_entity.pdbx_description
1 polymer ?
#
loop_
_entity_poly.entity_id
_entity_poly.type
_entity_poly.pdbx_seq_one_letter_code
_entity_poly.pdbx_strand_id
1 'polypeptide(L)' 'LLDFLSQVIADRIANKSVEYVRKYFGIENDFTPEDEAKLREELPWTFTGVDKDED' A
#
# COMPACT_ATOMS: atom_id res chain seq x y z
N LEU A 1 -21.14 12.26 -4.45
CA LEU A 1 -19.95 12.94 -3.89
C LEU A 1 -19.05 11.96 -3.17
N LEU A 2 -19.58 11.18 -2.21
CA LEU A 2 -18.81 10.14 -1.53
C LEU A 2 -18.19 9.14 -2.52
N ASP A 3 -19.00 8.57 -3.43
CA ASP A 3 -18.51 7.59 -4.41
C ASP A 3 -17.38 8.15 -5.30
N PHE A 4 -17.50 9.42 -5.70
CA PHE A 4 -16.47 10.09 -6.49
C PHE A 4 -15.16 10.25 -5.72
N LEU A 5 -15.24 10.68 -4.45
CA LEU A 5 -14.06 10.82 -3.60
C LEU A 5 -13.43 9.46 -3.29
N SER A 6 -14.25 8.43 -3.05
CA SER A 6 -13.79 7.05 -2.86
C SER A 6 -13.06 6.52 -4.09
N GLN A 7 -13.55 6.82 -5.29
CA GLN A 7 -12.88 6.44 -6.53
C GLN A 7 -11.52 7.13 -6.68
N VAL A 8 -11.44 8.43 -6.41
CA VAL A 8 -10.17 9.18 -6.48
C VAL A 8 -9.12 8.61 -5.51
N ILE A 9 -9.55 8.20 -4.31
CA ILE A 9 -8.67 7.55 -3.34
C ILE A 9 -8.24 6.17 -3.84
N ALA A 10 -9.15 5.38 -4.40
CA ALA A 10 -8.85 4.06 -4.97
C ALA A 10 -7.83 4.16 -6.12
N ASP A 11 -8.02 5.12 -7.03
CA ASP A 11 -7.13 5.37 -8.16
C ASP A 11 -5.73 5.82 -7.69
N ARG A 12 -5.65 6.53 -6.55
CA ARG A 12 -4.37 6.98 -5.97
C ARG A 12 -3.58 5.84 -5.32
N ILE A 13 -4.27 4.81 -4.81
CA ILE A 13 -3.67 3.64 -4.14
C ILE A 13 -3.36 2.52 -5.14
N ALA A 14 -4.09 2.45 -6.24
CA ALA A 14 -3.92 1.43 -7.26
C ALA A 14 -2.46 1.35 -7.74
N ASN A 15 -1.91 0.13 -7.77
CA ASN A 15 -0.54 -0.18 -8.18
C ASN A 15 0.58 0.50 -7.37
N LYS A 16 0.28 1.08 -6.20
CA LYS A 16 1.30 1.65 -5.30
C LYS A 16 1.81 0.62 -4.30
N SER A 17 3.05 0.80 -3.85
CA SER A 17 3.63 -0.03 -2.81
C SER A 17 2.92 0.19 -1.46
N VAL A 18 2.96 -0.82 -0.60
CA VAL A 18 2.44 -0.73 0.78
C VAL A 18 3.15 0.39 1.56
N GLU A 19 4.44 0.61 1.29
CA GLU A 19 5.27 1.61 1.92
C GLU A 19 4.84 3.03 1.51
N TYR A 20 4.57 3.27 0.23
CA TYR A 20 4.02 4.54 -0.26
C TYR A 20 2.65 4.84 0.34
N VAL A 21 1.75 3.85 0.38
CA VAL A 21 0.41 4.03 0.95
C VAL A 21 0.52 4.42 2.42
N ARG A 22 1.37 3.74 3.20
CA ARG A 22 1.64 4.09 4.60
C ARG A 22 2.17 5.52 4.73
N LYS A 23 3.17 5.92 3.94
CA LYS A 23 3.72 7.29 3.93
C LYS A 23 2.67 8.34 3.57
N TYR A 24 1.87 8.10 2.53
CA TYR A 24 0.87 9.04 2.01
C TYR A 24 -0.27 9.31 3.01
N PHE A 25 -0.75 8.26 3.69
CA PHE A 25 -1.80 8.39 4.71
C PHE A 25 -1.25 8.68 6.11
N GLY A 26 0.07 8.73 6.30
CA GLY A 26 0.69 8.93 7.60
C GLY A 26 0.43 7.79 8.59
N ILE A 27 0.34 6.55 8.09
CA ILE A 27 0.06 5.35 8.87
C ILE A 27 1.40 4.76 9.35
N GLU A 28 1.55 4.65 10.66
CA GLU A 28 2.67 3.93 11.27
C GLU A 28 2.48 2.41 11.09
N ASN A 29 3.56 1.71 10.73
CA ASN A 29 3.53 0.26 10.61
C ASN A 29 3.54 -0.37 12.01
N ASP A 30 2.45 -1.02 12.39
CA ASP A 30 2.26 -1.71 13.67
C ASP A 30 2.59 -3.20 13.62
N PHE A 31 2.95 -3.72 12.43
CA PHE A 31 3.38 -5.11 12.28
C PHE A 31 4.78 -5.35 12.85
N THR A 32 4.96 -6.50 13.48
CA THR A 32 6.30 -6.97 13.84
C THR A 32 7.07 -7.37 12.57
N PRO A 33 8.42 -7.33 12.57
CA PRO A 33 9.22 -7.75 11.41
C PRO A 33 8.92 -9.18 10.95
N GLU A 34 8.57 -10.07 11.88
CA GLU A 34 8.24 -11.47 11.62
C GLU A 34 6.86 -11.60 10.95
N ASP A 35 5.87 -10.82 11.38
CA ASP A 35 4.55 -10.81 10.76
C ASP A 35 4.58 -10.17 9.38
N GLU A 36 5.36 -9.10 9.20
CA GLU A 36 5.55 -8.48 7.90
C GLU A 36 6.30 -9.40 6.92
N ALA A 37 7.26 -10.19 7.40
CA ALA A 37 7.92 -11.21 6.59
C ALA A 37 6.95 -12.31 6.14
N LYS A 38 6.09 -12.81 7.04
CA LYS A 38 5.04 -13.77 6.68
C LYS A 38 4.05 -13.18 5.67
N LEU A 39 3.62 -11.94 5.85
CA LEU A 39 2.74 -11.25 4.91
C LEU A 39 3.39 -11.07 3.54
N ARG A 40 4.71 -10.82 3.46
CA ARG A 40 5.46 -10.80 2.19
C ARG A 40 5.49 -12.17 1.51
N GLU A 41 5.59 -13.25 2.28
CA GLU A 41 5.54 -14.62 1.76
C GLU A 41 4.12 -15.05 1.32
N GLU A 42 3.08 -14.65 2.07
CA GLU A 42 1.69 -14.99 1.79
C GLU A 42 1.08 -14.14 0.65
N LEU A 43 1.52 -12.89 0.51
CA LEU A 43 0.98 -11.92 -0.45
C LEU A 43 2.07 -11.37 -1.39
N PRO A 44 2.82 -12.22 -2.12
CA PRO A 44 3.91 -11.74 -3.00
C PRO A 44 3.40 -10.85 -4.14
N TRP A 45 2.11 -10.95 -4.49
CA TRP A 45 1.46 -10.13 -5.51
C TRP A 45 1.33 -8.66 -5.11
N THR A 46 1.39 -8.30 -3.82
CA THR A 46 1.31 -6.90 -3.37
C THR A 46 2.64 -6.17 -3.50
N PHE A 47 3.73 -6.89 -3.72
CA PHE A 47 5.09 -6.36 -3.85
C PHE A 47 5.66 -6.48 -5.28
N THR A 48 4.90 -7.08 -6.21
CA THR A 48 5.32 -7.31 -7.60
C THR A 48 4.46 -6.50 -8.57
N GLY A 49 5.10 -5.85 -9.56
CA GLY A 49 4.40 -5.01 -10.52
C GLY A 49 3.85 -3.68 -9.98
N VAL A 50 4.31 -3.27 -8.79
CA VAL A 50 4.03 -1.95 -8.25
C VAL A 50 4.85 -0.88 -8.98
N ASP A 51 4.25 0.28 -9.19
CA ASP A 51 4.95 1.45 -9.71
C ASP A 51 6.07 1.84 -8.75
N LYS A 52 7.17 2.40 -9.29
CA LYS A 52 8.20 2.98 -8.43
C LYS A 52 7.57 4.10 -7.61
N ASP A 53 7.86 4.08 -6.32
CA ASP A 53 7.51 5.18 -5.44
C ASP A 53 8.33 6.40 -5.89
N GLU A 54 7.65 7.41 -6.42
CA GLU A 54 8.27 8.72 -6.67
C GLU A 54 8.41 9.42 -5.31
N ASP A 55 9.62 9.89 -5.00
CA ASP A 55 10.00 10.47 -3.69
C ASP A 55 9.15 11.68 -3.25
#